data_AF-X1E9L9-F1
#
_entry.id   AF-X1E9L9-F1
#
_cell.length_a   1.000
_cell.length_b   1.000
_cell.length_c   1.000
_cell.angle_alpha   90.00
_cell.angle_beta   90.00
_cell.angle_gamma   90.00
#
_symmetry.space_group_name_H-M   'P 1'
#
loop_
_entity.id
_entity.type
_entity.pdbx_description
1 polymer ?
#
loop_
_entity_poly.entity_id
_entity_poly.type
_entity_poly.pdbx_seq_one_letter_code
_entity_poly.pdbx_strand_id
1 'polypeptide(L)'
;MEEIYYNMGLEQIYKKLQTNPNSGLTNDEAQNRLELYGLNEIPKASKGFIKIYLAPLFNWLIVIYLVAALFLFLSSFFGGEGNMTFILLT
;
A
#
# COMPACT_ATOMS: atom_id res chain seq x y z
N MET A 1 18.17 7.67 20.25
CA MET A 1 17.55 7.34 21.55
C MET A 1 16.13 7.86 21.52
N GLU A 2 15.14 7.08 21.95
CA GLU A 2 13.79 7.59 22.14
C GLU A 2 13.79 8.67 23.23
N GLU A 3 13.19 9.81 22.93
CA GLU A 3 13.05 10.92 23.85
C GLU A 3 11.87 10.65 24.80
N ILE A 4 12.17 10.45 26.09
CA ILE A 4 11.19 10.06 27.10
C ILE A 4 10.57 11.31 27.74
N TYR A 5 9.47 11.82 27.17
CA TYR A 5 8.82 13.04 27.67
C TYR A 5 8.03 12.84 28.97
N TYR A 6 7.51 11.64 29.24
CA TYR A 6 6.60 11.39 30.38
C TYR A 6 7.27 11.51 31.75
N ASN A 7 8.60 11.51 31.82
CA ASN A 7 9.38 11.63 33.05
C ASN A 7 10.11 12.98 33.17
N MET A 8 9.83 13.94 32.28
CA MET A 8 10.44 15.27 32.31
C MET A 8 9.57 16.26 33.09
N GLY A 9 10.22 17.24 33.73
CA GLY A 9 9.51 18.35 34.36
C GLY A 9 8.86 19.28 33.34
N LEU A 10 7.72 19.89 33.67
CA LEU A 10 6.93 20.72 32.75
C LEU A 10 7.74 21.87 32.13
N GLU A 11 8.53 22.60 32.93
CA GLU A 11 9.43 23.67 32.44
C GLU A 11 10.42 23.17 31.38
N GLN A 12 10.96 21.96 31.56
CA GLN A 12 11.88 21.36 30.61
C GLN A 12 11.15 21.00 29.31
N ILE A 13 9.93 20.49 29.41
CA ILE A 13 9.07 20.18 28.26
C ILE A 13 8.75 21.45 27.48
N TYR A 14 8.33 22.53 28.15
CA TYR A 14 7.99 23.81 27.49
C TYR A 14 9.21 24.40 26.78
N LYS A 15 10.38 24.38 27.43
CA LYS A 15 11.63 24.87 26.82
C LYS A 15 12.05 24.01 25.63
N LYS A 16 11.89 22.70 25.73
CA LYS A 16 12.28 21.75 24.68
C LYS A 16 11.34 21.80 23.47
N LEU A 17 10.05 21.90 23.70
CA LEU A 17 9.02 22.06 22.66
C LEU A 17 8.86 23.50 22.19
N GLN A 18 9.59 24.46 22.79
CA GLN A 18 9.51 25.89 22.51
C GLN A 18 8.08 26.45 22.52
N THR A 19 7.24 25.93 23.41
CA THR A 19 5.82 26.26 23.48
C THR A 19 5.52 27.05 24.74
N ASN A 20 4.66 28.07 24.64
CA ASN A 20 4.16 28.75 25.82
C ASN A 20 3.04 27.92 26.48
N PRO A 21 3.08 27.69 27.81
CA PRO A 21 2.06 26.90 28.50
C PRO A 21 0.65 27.52 28.52
N ASN A 22 0.55 28.84 28.44
CA ASN A 22 -0.71 29.56 28.54
C ASN A 22 -1.30 29.90 27.17
N SER A 23 -0.45 30.30 26.21
CA SER A 23 -0.88 30.75 24.88
C SER A 23 -0.64 29.73 23.78
N GLY A 24 0.07 28.64 24.06
CA GLY A 24 0.43 27.64 23.05
C GLY A 24 1.46 28.14 22.03
N LEU A 25 1.39 27.57 20.83
CA LEU A 25 2.20 27.95 19.67
C LEU A 25 1.56 29.13 18.93
N THR A 26 2.39 29.92 18.27
CA THR A 26 1.89 30.93 17.33
C THR A 26 1.43 30.28 16.03
N ASN A 27 0.55 30.95 15.27
CA ASN A 27 0.10 30.43 13.97
C ASN A 27 1.26 30.25 12.99
N ASP A 28 2.21 31.19 12.96
CA ASP A 28 3.37 31.13 12.08
C ASP A 28 4.26 29.92 12.44
N GLU A 29 4.47 29.67 13.72
CA GLU A 29 5.25 28.52 14.18
C GLU A 29 4.54 27.20 13.93
N ALA A 30 3.22 27.14 14.13
CA ALA A 30 2.41 25.98 13.80
C ALA A 30 2.50 25.65 12.30
N GLN A 31 2.40 26.67 11.44
CA GLN A 31 2.55 26.53 9.99
C GLN A 31 3.96 26.04 9.60
N ASN A 32 5.01 26.64 10.16
CA ASN A 32 6.39 26.21 9.92
C ASN A 32 6.62 24.75 10.31
N ARG A 33 6.05 24.30 11.44
CA ARG A 33 6.12 22.90 11.87
C ARG A 33 5.35 21.98 10.93
N LEU A 34 4.18 22.41 10.46
CA LEU A 34 3.37 21.65 9.52
C LEU A 34 4.07 21.47 8.16
N GLU A 35 4.82 22.47 7.71
CA GLU A 35 5.66 22.38 6.51
C GLU A 35 6.88 21.47 6.71
N LEU A 36 7.50 21.50 7.90
CA LEU A 36 8.69 20.70 8.20
C LEU A 36 8.38 19.21 8.46
N TYR A 37 7.35 18.93 9.26
CA TYR A 37 7.01 17.58 9.72
C TYR A 37 5.86 16.95 8.94
N GLY A 38 5.08 17.75 8.21
CA GLY A 38 3.86 17.32 7.56
C GLY A 38 2.66 17.27 8.50
N LEU A 39 1.53 16.85 7.93
CA LEU A 39 0.29 16.65 8.66
C LEU A 39 0.40 15.45 9.58
N ASN A 40 -0.21 15.54 10.77
CA ASN A 40 -0.36 14.41 11.69
C ASN A 40 -1.48 13.47 11.22
N GLU A 41 -1.31 12.91 10.03
CA GLU A 41 -2.23 11.95 9.44
C GLU A 41 -1.49 10.69 8.99
N ILE A 42 -2.15 9.54 9.14
CA ILE A 42 -1.62 8.29 8.64
C ILE A 42 -1.83 8.29 7.12
N PRO A 43 -0.77 8.19 6.31
CA PRO A 43 -0.92 8.23 4.86
C PRO A 43 -1.80 7.06 4.39
N LYS A 44 -2.80 7.39 3.57
CA LYS A 44 -3.67 6.36 2.98
C LYS A 44 -2.83 5.51 2.04
N ALA A 45 -2.79 4.21 2.27
CA ALA A 45 -2.16 3.27 1.35
C ALA A 45 -2.97 3.20 0.05
N SER A 46 -2.64 4.04 -0.92
CA SER A 46 -3.11 3.91 -2.30
C SER A 46 -2.42 2.70 -2.93
N LYS A 47 -3.01 1.52 -2.78
CA LYS A 47 -2.68 0.40 -3.67
C LYS A 47 -3.49 0.63 -4.94
N GLY A 48 -2.83 1.03 -6.02
CA GLY A 48 -3.50 1.19 -7.32
C GLY A 48 -4.22 -0.09 -7.74
N PHE A 49 -5.34 0.06 -8.46
CA PHE A 49 -6.19 -1.04 -8.93
C PHE A 49 -5.38 -2.23 -9.51
N ILE A 50 -4.37 -1.92 -10.32
CA ILE A 50 -3.45 -2.90 -10.93
C ILE A 50 -2.76 -3.75 -9.85
N LYS A 51 -2.28 -3.15 -8.77
CA LYS A 51 -1.57 -3.88 -7.71
C LYS A 51 -2.50 -4.76 -6.87
N ILE A 52 -3.78 -4.44 -6.80
CA ILE A 52 -4.77 -5.22 -6.03
C ILE A 52 -5.26 -6.41 -6.86
N TYR A 53 -5.59 -6.19 -8.14
CA TYR A 53 -6.24 -7.21 -8.98
C TYR A 53 -5.29 -7.97 -9.90
N LEU A 54 -4.23 -7.33 -10.43
CA LEU A 54 -3.27 -7.99 -11.31
C LEU A 54 -2.17 -8.74 -10.54
N ALA A 55 -1.74 -8.25 -9.37
CA ALA A 55 -0.68 -8.91 -8.60
C ALA A 55 -0.99 -10.38 -8.25
N PRO A 56 -2.24 -10.76 -7.89
CA PRO A 56 -2.60 -12.15 -7.68
C PRO A 56 -2.49 -13.02 -8.94
N LEU A 57 -2.76 -12.47 -10.14
CA LEU A 57 -2.72 -13.21 -11.41
C LEU A 57 -1.31 -13.66 -11.81
N PHE A 58 -0.28 -13.00 -11.29
CA PHE A 58 1.13 -13.38 -11.51
C PHE A 58 1.65 -14.42 -10.51
N ASN A 59 0.79 -15.09 -9.75
CA ASN A 59 1.19 -16.25 -8.97
C ASN A 59 1.64 -17.38 -9.92
N TRP A 60 2.79 -18.01 -9.64
CA TRP A 60 3.37 -19.11 -10.43
C TRP A 60 2.35 -20.19 -10.83
N LEU A 61 1.45 -20.54 -9.91
CA LEU A 61 0.39 -21.53 -10.16
C LEU A 61 -0.57 -21.06 -11.28
N ILE A 62 -1.03 -19.80 -11.22
CA ILE A 62 -1.92 -19.23 -12.23
C ILE A 62 -1.21 -19.10 -13.57
N VAL A 63 0.07 -18.70 -13.56
CA VAL A 63 0.88 -18.61 -14.79
C VAL A 63 0.97 -19.97 -15.48
N ILE A 64 1.21 -21.05 -14.73
CA ILE A 64 1.23 -22.42 -15.29
C ILE A 64 -0.14 -22.78 -15.90
N TYR A 65 -1.25 -22.44 -15.23
CA TYR A 65 -2.59 -22.67 -15.78
C TYR A 65 -2.86 -21.87 -17.06
N LEU A 66 -2.43 -20.62 -17.12
CA LEU A 66 -2.58 -19.79 -18.33
C LEU A 66 -1.78 -20.35 -19.51
N VAL A 67 -0.57 -20.85 -19.25
CA VAL A 67 0.26 -21.50 -20.27
C VAL A 67 -0.38 -22.81 -20.74
N ALA A 68 -0.89 -23.64 -19.83
CA ALA A 68 -1.60 -24.86 -20.19
C ALA A 68 -2.87 -24.59 -21.00
N ALA A 69 -3.67 -23.60 -20.60
CA ALA A 69 -4.85 -23.16 -21.33
C ALA A 69 -4.49 -22.64 -22.74
N LEU A 70 -3.39 -21.90 -22.88
CA LEU A 70 -2.89 -21.46 -24.17
C LEU A 70 -2.51 -22.65 -25.06
N PHE A 71 -1.79 -23.64 -24.55
CA PHE A 71 -1.45 -24.85 -25.31
C PHE A 71 -2.70 -25.64 -25.72
N LEU A 72 -3.68 -25.80 -24.83
CA LEU A 72 -4.97 -26.44 -25.15
C LEU A 72 -5.69 -25.69 -26.26
N PHE A 73 -5.79 -24.36 -26.15
CA PHE A 73 -6.40 -23.51 -27.17
C PHE A 73 -5.71 -23.64 -28.53
N LEU A 74 -4.39 -23.56 -28.57
CA LEU A 74 -3.62 -23.72 -29.80
C LEU A 74 -3.77 -25.13 -30.39
N SER A 75 -3.72 -26.17 -29.56
CA SER A 75 -3.93 -27.55 -30.02
C SER A 75 -5.33 -27.77 -30.60
N SER A 76 -6.35 -27.11 -30.07
CA SER A 76 -7.72 -27.16 -30.59
C SER A 76 -7.85 -26.38 -31.90
N PHE A 77 -7.19 -25.21 -32.01
CA PHE A 77 -7.25 -24.39 -33.20
C PHE A 77 -6.50 -25.01 -34.40
N PHE A 78 -5.35 -25.64 -34.17
CA PHE A 78 -4.52 -26.25 -35.22
C PHE A 78 -4.73 -27.76 -35.39
N GLY A 79 -5.31 -28.45 -34.41
CA GLY A 79 -5.60 -29.88 -34.44
C GLY A 79 -6.91 -30.15 -35.18
N GLY A 80 -6.82 -30.37 -36.48
CA GLY A 80 -7.94 -30.48 -37.42
C GLY A 80 -9.03 -31.54 -37.16
N GLU A 81 -8.95 -32.37 -36.12
CA GLU A 81 -10.03 -33.27 -35.67
C GLU A 81 -10.00 -33.45 -34.15
N GLY A 82 -10.10 -32.36 -33.38
CA GLY A 82 -10.25 -32.40 -31.93
C GLY A 82 -11.73 -32.44 -31.53
N ASN A 83 -12.18 -33.54 -30.92
CA ASN A 83 -13.56 -33.64 -30.43
C ASN A 83 -13.79 -32.61 -29.30
N MET A 84 -14.36 -31.45 -29.66
CA MET A 84 -14.62 -30.28 -28.81
C MET A 84 -15.51 -30.57 -27.58
N THR A 85 -16.04 -31.78 -27.49
CA THR A 85 -16.90 -32.28 -26.39
C THR A 85 -16.17 -32.39 -25.06
N PHE A 86 -14.84 -32.60 -25.05
CA PHE A 86 -14.10 -32.83 -23.81
C PHE A 86 -13.93 -31.58 -22.93
N ILE A 87 -13.98 -30.37 -23.50
CA ILE A 87 -13.83 -29.09 -22.77
C ILE A 87 -15.18 -28.52 -22.31
N LEU A 88 -16.28 -28.86 -22.99
CA LEU A 88 -17.64 -28.38 -22.65
C LEU A 88 -18.30 -29.15 -21.51
N LEU A 89 -17.81 -30.34 -21.17
CA LEU A 89 -18.40 -31.26 -20.18
C LEU A 89 -17.62 -31.33 -18.85
N THR A 90 -16.49 -30.64 -18.74
CA THR A 90 -15.66 -30.52 -17.52
C THR A 90 -15.65 -29.09 -17.02
#